data_AF-A0AAD6NEA8-F1
#
_entry.id   AF-A0AAD6NEA8-F1
#
_cell.length_a   1.000
_cell.length_b   1.000
_cell.length_c   1.000
_cell.angle_alpha   90.00
_cell.angle_beta   90.00
_cell.angle_gamma   90.00
#
_symmetry.space_group_name_H-M   'P 1'
#
loop_
_entity.id
_entity.type
_entity.pdbx_description
1 polymer ?
#
loop_
_entity_poly.entity_id
_entity_poly.type
_entity_poly.pdbx_seq_one_letter_code
_entity_poly.pdbx_strand_id
1 'polypeptide(L)'
;MHCLIYNVQPYQCLADSESSPVVVDKEEINRIFLNQTIHERNTSLGTSMGIQIIWLRTCYDRTLTAKYNTLKRAAGAGISDCMTKVLDDATRYNFEESWRRILICIPGLTDLYGIVDMDGDGSNLQYKSGQDDIELVAQVEGEDEDCRELSLVELRIQAGIYLLDKEAIESGFIKVVWIDEHGDCVWDNRLDPVVSDVEGLAGALMNSTSLIEITGYNGTRGALIER
;
A
#
# COMPACT_ATOMS: atom_id res chain seq x y z
N MET A 1 -2.81 21.66 32.91
CA MET A 1 -3.89 20.81 32.37
C MET A 1 -4.37 21.51 31.10
N HIS A 2 -3.65 21.30 30.00
CA HIS A 2 -3.96 21.90 28.70
C HIS A 2 -4.77 20.88 27.91
N CYS A 3 -6.01 21.21 27.63
CA CYS A 3 -6.87 20.45 26.73
C CYS A 3 -6.43 20.83 25.31
N LEU A 4 -5.67 19.94 24.66
CA LEU A 4 -5.35 20.09 23.25
C LEU A 4 -6.59 19.71 22.46
N ILE A 5 -7.13 20.68 21.73
CA ILE A 5 -8.18 20.47 20.75
C ILE A 5 -7.49 19.72 19.61
N TYR A 6 -7.62 18.40 19.57
CA TYR A 6 -7.31 17.64 18.38
C TYR A 6 -8.21 18.21 17.26
N ASN A 7 -7.60 18.64 16.16
CA ASN A 7 -8.35 18.91 14.94
C ASN A 7 -8.85 17.55 14.44
N VAL A 8 -9.97 17.11 14.97
CA VAL A 8 -10.65 15.89 14.54
C VAL A 8 -11.02 16.09 13.07
N GLN A 9 -10.39 15.34 12.18
CA GLN A 9 -10.80 15.32 10.78
C GLN A 9 -12.25 14.80 10.71
N PRO A 10 -13.10 15.32 9.82
CA PRO A 10 -14.54 15.09 9.84
C PRO A 10 -14.98 13.62 9.66
N TYR A 11 -14.05 12.70 9.38
CA TYR A 11 -14.30 11.26 9.20
C TYR A 11 -13.74 10.37 10.32
N GLN A 12 -13.00 10.94 11.29
CA GLN A 12 -12.30 10.16 12.34
C GLN A 12 -13.14 9.93 13.60
N CYS A 13 -14.13 10.79 13.85
CA CYS A 13 -15.10 10.59 14.92
C CYS A 13 -16.47 10.25 14.33
N LEU A 14 -17.03 9.11 14.74
CA LEU A 14 -18.46 8.85 14.54
C LEU A 14 -19.24 9.98 15.21
N ALA A 15 -20.17 10.60 14.47
CA ALA A 15 -21.05 11.58 15.09
C ALA A 15 -21.85 10.88 16.21
N ASP A 16 -22.12 11.56 17.34
CA ASP A 16 -22.90 11.00 18.47
C ASP A 16 -24.27 10.40 18.05
N SER A 17 -24.77 10.76 16.87
CA SER A 17 -26.00 10.25 16.27
C SER A 17 -25.86 8.98 15.41
N GLU A 18 -24.64 8.55 15.09
CA GLU A 18 -24.32 7.39 14.25
C GLU A 18 -24.08 6.11 15.07
N SER A 19 -24.82 5.93 16.16
CA SER A 19 -24.74 4.75 17.03
C SER A 19 -25.29 3.46 16.38
N SER A 20 -25.56 3.48 15.09
CA SER A 20 -26.03 2.34 14.31
C SER A 20 -25.36 2.41 12.94
N PRO A 21 -24.87 1.27 12.41
CA PRO A 21 -24.28 1.26 11.08
C PRO A 21 -25.27 1.90 10.12
N VAL A 22 -24.80 2.85 9.30
CA VAL A 22 -25.61 3.43 8.23
C VAL A 22 -26.28 2.27 7.51
N VAL A 23 -27.60 2.30 7.43
CA VAL A 23 -28.33 1.30 6.65
C VAL A 23 -28.01 1.58 5.20
N VAL A 24 -26.90 1.04 4.72
CA VAL A 24 -26.47 1.16 3.34
C VAL A 24 -27.51 0.42 2.52
N ASP A 25 -28.16 1.15 1.61
CA ASP A 25 -29.22 0.56 0.80
C ASP A 25 -28.64 -0.59 -0.05
N LYS A 26 -29.45 -1.62 -0.28
CA LYS A 26 -29.06 -2.74 -1.14
C LYS A 26 -28.67 -2.25 -2.54
N GLU A 27 -29.27 -1.18 -3.02
CA GLU A 27 -28.92 -0.60 -4.32
C GLU A 27 -27.52 0.03 -4.32
N GLU A 28 -27.13 0.73 -3.24
CA GLU A 28 -25.77 1.28 -3.08
C GLU A 28 -24.72 0.19 -2.93
N ILE A 29 -25.00 -0.81 -2.09
CA ILE A 29 -24.19 -2.02 -1.94
C ILE A 29 -24.00 -2.69 -3.31
N ASN A 30 -25.07 -2.85 -4.08
CA ASN A 30 -25.01 -3.44 -5.42
C ASN A 30 -24.23 -2.56 -6.41
N ARG A 31 -24.33 -1.23 -6.35
CA ARG A 31 -23.54 -0.32 -7.21
C ARG A 31 -22.04 -0.45 -6.94
N ILE A 32 -21.63 -0.63 -5.69
CA ILE A 32 -20.23 -0.90 -5.33
C ILE A 32 -19.83 -2.29 -5.83
N PHE A 33 -20.64 -3.33 -5.57
CA PHE A 33 -20.35 -4.70 -5.97
C PHE A 33 -20.36 -4.96 -7.48
N LEU A 34 -21.05 -4.14 -8.28
CA LEU A 34 -21.02 -4.27 -9.75
C LEU A 34 -19.65 -3.90 -10.34
N ASN A 35 -18.88 -3.05 -9.65
CA ASN A 35 -17.58 -2.59 -10.12
C ASN A 35 -16.40 -3.41 -9.56
N GLN A 36 -16.67 -4.26 -8.56
CA GLN A 36 -15.68 -5.03 -7.82
C GLN A 36 -15.94 -6.54 -7.82
N THR A 37 -14.92 -7.31 -8.17
CA THR A 37 -14.92 -8.76 -8.02
C THR A 37 -14.79 -9.17 -6.55
N ILE A 38 -15.16 -10.42 -6.24
CA ILE A 38 -14.93 -11.00 -4.89
C ILE A 38 -13.43 -11.01 -4.57
N HIS A 39 -12.59 -11.31 -5.55
CA HIS A 39 -11.12 -11.35 -5.37
C HIS A 39 -10.56 -9.97 -4.98
N GLU A 40 -10.98 -8.91 -5.67
CA GLU A 40 -10.57 -7.54 -5.36
C GLU A 40 -11.01 -7.11 -3.95
N ARG A 41 -12.24 -7.45 -3.55
CA ARG A 41 -12.72 -7.17 -2.18
C ARG A 41 -11.92 -7.91 -1.12
N ASN A 42 -11.66 -9.19 -1.34
CA ASN A 42 -10.85 -9.99 -0.41
C ASN A 42 -9.41 -9.46 -0.34
N THR A 43 -8.89 -8.95 -1.47
CA THR A 43 -7.57 -8.32 -1.54
C THR A 43 -7.49 -7.05 -0.70
N SER A 44 -8.55 -6.23 -0.63
CA SER A 44 -8.59 -5.04 0.23
C SER A 44 -8.77 -5.33 1.71
N LEU A 45 -9.07 -6.58 2.11
CA LEU A 45 -9.18 -6.89 3.54
C LEU A 45 -7.80 -6.84 4.21
N GLY A 46 -7.65 -5.97 5.20
CA GLY A 46 -6.47 -5.91 6.06
C GLY A 46 -6.37 -7.15 6.94
N THR A 47 -5.25 -7.87 6.91
CA THR A 47 -5.07 -9.13 7.68
C THR A 47 -3.82 -9.14 8.55
N SER A 48 -2.94 -8.14 8.46
CA SER A 48 -1.64 -8.11 9.16
C SER A 48 -1.42 -6.83 9.98
N MET A 49 -0.46 -6.90 10.89
CA MET A 49 -0.03 -5.75 11.71
C MET A 49 0.84 -4.77 10.92
N GLY A 50 1.60 -5.23 9.92
CA GLY A 50 2.48 -4.41 9.08
C GLY A 50 1.93 -4.03 7.70
N ILE A 51 2.75 -3.31 6.91
CA ILE A 51 2.42 -2.86 5.54
C ILE A 51 2.26 -4.08 4.64
N GLN A 52 1.18 -4.10 3.86
CA GLN A 52 0.95 -5.16 2.88
C GLN A 52 1.34 -4.69 1.49
N ILE A 53 1.90 -5.61 0.70
CA ILE A 53 2.25 -5.36 -0.69
C ILE A 53 1.38 -6.18 -1.63
N ILE A 54 1.02 -5.55 -2.74
CA ILE A 54 0.24 -6.15 -3.83
C ILE A 54 1.12 -6.35 -5.05
N TRP A 55 1.01 -7.53 -5.67
CA TRP A 55 1.58 -7.78 -6.99
C TRP A 55 0.59 -7.35 -8.07
N LEU A 56 0.87 -6.23 -8.76
CA LEU A 56 0.02 -5.68 -9.81
C LEU A 56 0.72 -5.73 -11.17
N ARG A 57 0.16 -6.51 -12.09
CA ARG A 57 0.59 -6.51 -13.49
C ARG A 57 -0.35 -5.65 -14.33
N THR A 58 0.22 -4.66 -15.03
CA THR A 58 -0.54 -3.78 -15.92
C THR A 58 -0.21 -3.94 -17.40
N CYS A 59 0.93 -4.55 -17.73
CA CYS A 59 1.33 -4.79 -19.12
C CYS A 59 1.13 -6.26 -19.54
N TYR A 60 0.36 -6.44 -20.62
CA TYR A 60 0.02 -7.76 -21.19
C TYR A 60 0.49 -7.92 -22.64
N ASP A 61 1.49 -7.14 -23.07
CA ASP A 61 2.12 -7.30 -24.37
C ASP A 61 2.70 -8.72 -24.52
N ARG A 62 2.25 -9.43 -25.57
CA ARG A 62 2.65 -10.82 -25.83
C ARG A 62 4.16 -10.97 -26.02
N THR A 63 4.82 -9.96 -26.60
CA THR A 63 6.27 -9.96 -26.83
C THR A 63 7.08 -9.96 -25.53
N LEU A 64 6.50 -9.41 -24.45
CA LEU A 64 7.14 -9.30 -23.14
C LEU A 64 6.78 -10.46 -22.19
N THR A 65 5.90 -11.38 -22.60
CA THR A 65 5.44 -12.52 -21.77
C THR A 65 6.59 -13.35 -21.20
N ALA A 66 7.61 -13.64 -22.02
CA ALA A 66 8.76 -14.42 -21.57
C ALA A 66 9.55 -13.69 -20.47
N LYS A 67 9.77 -12.38 -20.62
CA LYS A 67 10.45 -11.54 -19.62
C LYS A 67 9.63 -11.48 -18.33
N TYR A 68 8.33 -11.22 -18.42
CA TYR A 68 7.43 -11.24 -17.26
C TYR A 68 7.52 -12.55 -16.48
N ASN A 69 7.44 -13.68 -17.16
CA ASN A 69 7.53 -15.00 -16.51
C ASN A 69 8.89 -15.23 -15.83
N THR A 70 9.97 -14.70 -16.40
CA THR A 70 11.30 -14.73 -15.77
C THR A 70 11.31 -13.89 -14.49
N LEU A 71 10.79 -12.65 -14.53
CA LEU A 71 10.71 -11.78 -13.35
C LEU A 71 9.84 -12.39 -12.25
N LYS A 72 8.66 -12.91 -12.62
CA LYS A 72 7.74 -13.59 -11.70
C LYS A 72 8.38 -14.80 -11.02
N ARG A 73 9.21 -15.57 -11.75
CA ARG A 73 9.93 -16.71 -11.19
C ARG A 73 11.09 -16.28 -10.30
N ALA A 74 11.83 -15.25 -10.71
CA ALA A 74 12.98 -14.72 -9.97
C ALA A 74 12.55 -14.13 -8.63
N ALA A 75 11.42 -13.40 -8.60
CA ALA A 75 10.78 -12.89 -7.39
C ALA A 75 10.28 -14.00 -6.41
N GLY A 76 10.51 -15.27 -6.74
CA GLY A 76 10.14 -16.43 -5.93
C GLY A 76 8.84 -17.09 -6.38
N ALA A 77 8.76 -18.41 -6.22
CA ALA A 77 7.49 -19.14 -6.27
C ALA A 77 6.53 -18.70 -5.13
N GLY A 78 7.05 -17.98 -4.13
CA GLY A 78 6.40 -17.44 -2.92
C GLY A 78 5.50 -16.21 -3.12
N ILE A 79 5.32 -15.73 -4.36
CA ILE A 79 4.15 -14.88 -4.68
C ILE A 79 2.85 -15.58 -4.23
N SER A 80 2.83 -16.91 -4.12
CA SER A 80 1.66 -17.67 -3.66
C SER A 80 1.49 -17.80 -2.15
N ASP A 81 2.57 -17.83 -1.35
CA ASP A 81 2.50 -18.21 0.07
C ASP A 81 2.63 -17.02 1.03
N CYS A 82 3.39 -15.97 0.69
CA CYS A 82 3.46 -14.74 1.48
C CYS A 82 2.64 -13.58 0.88
N MET A 83 2.52 -13.53 -0.46
CA MET A 83 1.77 -12.49 -1.17
C MET A 83 0.39 -12.98 -1.59
N THR A 84 -0.55 -13.05 -0.65
CA THR A 84 -1.94 -13.46 -0.95
C THR A 84 -2.70 -12.51 -1.89
N LYS A 85 -2.05 -11.44 -2.37
CA LYS A 85 -2.66 -10.30 -3.07
C LYS A 85 -2.06 -10.08 -4.46
N VAL A 86 -2.34 -11.02 -5.36
CA VAL A 86 -1.92 -10.97 -6.77
C VAL A 86 -3.06 -10.48 -7.66
N LEU A 87 -2.76 -9.47 -8.48
CA LEU A 87 -3.66 -8.85 -9.46
C LEU A 87 -3.04 -8.99 -10.86
N ASP A 88 -3.34 -10.11 -11.53
CA ASP A 88 -2.81 -10.51 -12.86
C ASP A 88 -3.96 -11.00 -13.74
N ASP A 89 -4.74 -10.06 -14.29
CA ASP A 89 -5.89 -10.28 -15.18
C ASP A 89 -5.91 -9.19 -16.27
N ALA A 90 -5.62 -9.59 -17.51
CA ALA A 90 -5.55 -8.70 -18.66
C ALA A 90 -6.89 -8.00 -18.96
N THR A 91 -8.02 -8.61 -18.60
CA THR A 91 -9.34 -8.04 -18.87
C THR A 91 -9.69 -6.91 -17.92
N ARG A 92 -8.98 -6.82 -16.79
CA ARG A 92 -9.23 -5.83 -15.72
C ARG A 92 -8.11 -4.82 -15.56
N TYR A 93 -6.87 -5.27 -15.60
CA TYR A 93 -5.71 -4.47 -15.19
C TYR A 93 -4.82 -4.01 -16.33
N ASN A 94 -5.23 -4.20 -17.60
CA ASN A 94 -4.51 -3.66 -18.74
C ASN A 94 -4.70 -2.13 -18.83
N PHE A 95 -4.06 -1.41 -17.92
CA PHE A 95 -4.23 0.02 -17.71
C PHE A 95 -3.33 0.89 -18.59
N GLU A 96 -2.66 0.29 -19.58
CA GLU A 96 -1.65 0.95 -20.40
C GLU A 96 -0.60 1.65 -19.52
N GLU A 97 -0.62 2.97 -19.46
CA GLU A 97 0.37 3.79 -18.72
C GLU A 97 -0.10 4.20 -17.32
N SER A 98 -1.37 4.00 -16.95
CA SER A 98 -1.93 4.55 -15.70
C SER A 98 -2.36 3.47 -14.73
N TRP A 99 -1.39 2.90 -14.00
CA TRP A 99 -1.65 1.89 -12.97
C TRP A 99 -2.63 2.36 -11.89
N ARG A 100 -2.71 3.68 -11.63
CA ARG A 100 -3.64 4.31 -10.66
C ARG A 100 -5.11 3.97 -10.89
N ARG A 101 -5.48 3.56 -12.11
CA ARG A 101 -6.82 3.05 -12.42
C ARG A 101 -7.23 1.87 -11.54
N ILE A 102 -6.28 1.17 -10.93
CA ILE A 102 -6.58 0.12 -9.94
C ILE A 102 -7.41 0.65 -8.77
N LEU A 103 -7.25 1.91 -8.37
CA LEU A 103 -7.98 2.54 -7.26
C LEU A 103 -9.48 2.69 -7.55
N ILE A 104 -9.86 2.71 -8.83
CA ILE A 104 -11.28 2.72 -9.24
C ILE A 104 -11.89 1.33 -9.00
N CYS A 105 -11.11 0.28 -9.28
CA CYS A 105 -11.53 -1.10 -9.08
C CYS A 105 -11.37 -1.54 -7.61
N ILE A 106 -10.43 -0.97 -6.86
CA ILE A 106 -10.13 -1.34 -5.48
C ILE A 106 -9.93 -0.05 -4.66
N PRO A 107 -10.99 0.67 -4.27
CA PRO A 107 -10.82 1.87 -3.47
C PRO A 107 -10.18 1.57 -2.11
N GLY A 108 -10.53 0.45 -1.47
CA GLY A 108 -9.94 0.02 -0.19
C GLY A 108 -8.49 -0.47 -0.28
N LEU A 109 -7.80 -0.24 -1.40
CA LEU A 109 -6.35 -0.49 -1.51
C LEU A 109 -5.56 0.39 -0.54
N THR A 110 -6.06 1.60 -0.27
CA THR A 110 -5.47 2.58 0.64
C THR A 110 -5.72 2.26 2.11
N ASP A 111 -6.41 1.16 2.42
CA ASP A 111 -6.71 0.75 3.80
C ASP A 111 -5.87 -0.46 4.24
N LEU A 112 -4.85 -0.83 3.44
CA LEU A 112 -4.12 -2.09 3.63
C LEU A 112 -3.23 -2.15 4.86
N TYR A 113 -2.65 -1.01 5.25
CA TYR A 113 -1.90 -0.91 6.50
C TYR A 113 -2.85 -0.90 7.72
N GLY A 114 -4.09 -0.50 7.49
CA GLY A 114 -5.22 -0.70 8.39
C GLY A 114 -5.61 0.55 9.16
N ILE A 115 -6.74 0.41 9.84
CA ILE A 115 -7.33 1.41 10.72
C ILE A 115 -7.27 0.84 12.14
N VAL A 116 -6.88 1.67 13.10
CA VAL A 116 -6.82 1.37 14.53
C VAL A 116 -7.89 2.16 15.25
N ASP A 117 -8.56 1.46 16.16
CA ASP A 117 -9.44 2.07 17.15
C ASP A 117 -8.59 2.51 18.34
N MET A 118 -8.39 3.82 18.45
CA MET A 118 -7.48 4.41 19.44
C MET A 118 -8.02 4.28 20.86
N ASP A 119 -9.35 4.29 21.00
CA ASP A 119 -10.04 4.27 22.30
C ASP A 119 -10.65 2.89 22.63
N GLY A 120 -10.74 2.00 21.63
CA GLY A 120 -11.24 0.62 21.80
C GLY A 120 -12.77 0.52 21.86
N ASP A 121 -13.48 1.62 21.62
CA ASP A 121 -14.94 1.72 21.62
C ASP A 121 -15.53 2.05 20.24
N GLY A 122 -14.68 2.13 19.21
CA GLY A 122 -15.02 2.44 17.82
C GLY A 122 -15.30 3.91 17.54
N SER A 123 -15.18 4.80 18.53
CA SER A 123 -15.50 6.22 18.39
C SER A 123 -14.39 7.03 17.71
N ASN A 124 -13.15 6.51 17.74
CA ASN A 124 -11.95 7.18 17.25
C ASN A 124 -11.12 6.22 16.39
N LEU A 125 -11.55 6.11 15.14
CA LEU A 125 -10.90 5.26 14.14
C LEU A 125 -9.88 6.11 13.36
N GLN A 126 -8.62 5.71 13.43
CA GLN A 126 -7.54 6.39 12.74
C GLN A 126 -6.77 5.41 11.86
N TYR A 127 -6.28 5.89 10.71
CA TYR A 127 -5.35 5.13 9.93
C TYR A 127 -4.07 4.86 10.74
N LYS A 128 -3.45 3.68 10.55
CA LYS A 128 -2.15 3.38 11.19
C LYS A 128 -1.01 4.28 10.75
N SER A 129 -1.17 5.01 9.64
CA SER A 129 -0.22 6.04 9.22
C SER A 129 -0.09 7.09 10.32
N GLY A 130 1.13 7.35 10.75
CA GLY A 130 1.41 8.34 11.78
C GLY A 130 1.33 9.80 11.33
N GLN A 131 0.84 10.08 10.11
CA GLN A 131 0.81 11.43 9.55
C GLN A 131 -0.04 12.43 10.33
N ASP A 132 -1.08 11.96 11.02
CA ASP A 132 -1.96 12.80 11.84
C ASP A 132 -1.52 12.86 13.32
N ASP A 133 -0.52 12.06 13.71
CA ASP A 133 0.04 12.09 15.06
C ASP A 133 1.06 13.23 15.17
N ILE A 134 0.60 14.37 15.72
CA ILE A 134 1.40 15.58 15.88
C ILE A 134 2.67 15.30 16.70
N GLU A 135 2.62 14.43 17.71
CA GLU A 135 3.79 14.14 18.53
C GLU A 135 4.81 13.32 17.75
N LEU A 136 4.35 12.33 16.98
CA LEU A 136 5.21 11.52 16.13
C LEU A 136 5.83 12.33 14.98
N VAL A 137 5.04 13.19 14.33
CA VAL A 137 5.53 14.10 13.28
C VAL A 137 6.59 15.05 13.86
N ALA A 138 6.33 15.66 15.02
CA ALA A 138 7.29 16.55 15.66
C ALA A 138 8.59 15.84 16.07
N GLN A 139 8.51 14.56 16.46
CA GLN A 139 9.70 13.74 16.74
C GLN A 139 10.52 13.55 15.47
N VAL A 140 9.88 13.14 14.37
CA VAL A 140 10.54 12.95 13.07
C VAL A 140 11.13 14.24 12.53
N GLU A 141 10.44 15.38 12.66
CA GLU A 141 10.96 16.68 12.24
C GLU A 141 12.25 17.08 13.00
N GLY A 142 12.45 16.55 14.19
CA GLY A 142 13.64 16.72 15.02
C GLY A 142 14.78 15.73 14.76
N GLU A 143 14.60 14.75 13.86
CA GLU A 143 15.63 13.77 13.49
C GLU A 143 16.76 14.36 12.64
N ASP A 144 17.85 13.61 12.49
CA ASP A 144 18.97 13.96 11.61
C ASP A 144 18.47 14.13 10.17
N GLU A 145 19.06 15.12 9.48
CA GLU A 145 18.61 15.55 8.16
C GLU A 145 18.72 14.46 7.09
N ASP A 146 19.60 13.48 7.29
CA ASP A 146 19.91 12.40 6.35
C ASP A 146 18.74 11.42 6.15
N CYS A 147 17.94 11.16 7.20
CA CYS A 147 16.80 10.22 7.14
C CYS A 147 15.43 10.90 7.27
N ARG A 148 15.39 12.18 7.68
CA ARG A 148 14.14 12.91 7.96
C ARG A 148 13.12 12.85 6.82
N GLU A 149 13.54 13.04 5.57
CA GLU A 149 12.62 12.98 4.42
C GLU A 149 11.93 11.62 4.33
N LEU A 150 12.71 10.55 4.46
CA LEU A 150 12.21 9.19 4.36
C LEU A 150 11.32 8.82 5.55
N SER A 151 11.66 9.28 6.75
CA SER A 151 10.83 9.13 7.95
C SER A 151 9.48 9.82 7.79
N LEU A 152 9.45 11.05 7.27
CA LEU A 152 8.19 11.77 7.02
C LEU A 152 7.33 11.08 5.96
N VAL A 153 7.97 10.51 4.93
CA VAL A 153 7.30 9.72 3.90
C VAL A 153 6.68 8.46 4.49
N GLU A 154 7.41 7.75 5.35
CA GLU A 154 6.93 6.52 5.99
C GLU A 154 5.67 6.75 6.82
N LEU A 155 5.58 7.87 7.53
CA LEU A 155 4.38 8.22 8.30
C LEU A 155 3.11 8.33 7.46
N ARG A 156 3.22 8.50 6.14
CA ARG A 156 2.08 8.65 5.22
C ARG A 156 1.67 7.34 4.55
N ILE A 157 2.48 6.29 4.64
CA ILE A 157 2.29 5.07 3.84
C ILE A 157 1.09 4.28 4.35
N GLN A 158 0.23 3.88 3.42
CA GLN A 158 -0.89 2.99 3.64
C GLN A 158 -0.79 1.67 2.88
N ALA A 159 -0.07 1.64 1.75
CA ALA A 159 0.13 0.41 1.01
C ALA A 159 1.39 0.45 0.14
N GLY A 160 1.91 -0.74 -0.15
CA GLY A 160 2.92 -0.94 -1.19
C GLY A 160 2.35 -1.70 -2.39
N ILE A 161 2.85 -1.38 -3.58
CA ILE A 161 2.51 -2.07 -4.82
C ILE A 161 3.79 -2.46 -5.54
N TYR A 162 3.98 -3.76 -5.77
CA TYR A 162 4.89 -4.27 -6.77
C TYR A 162 4.24 -4.14 -8.14
N LEU A 163 4.63 -3.11 -8.86
CA LEU A 163 4.10 -2.74 -10.16
C LEU A 163 4.96 -3.31 -11.30
N LEU A 164 4.31 -4.11 -12.14
CA LEU A 164 4.87 -4.70 -13.35
C LEU A 164 4.18 -4.10 -14.58
N ASP A 165 4.57 -2.85 -14.86
CA ASP A 165 4.20 -2.14 -16.08
C ASP A 165 5.15 -2.46 -17.24
N LYS A 166 4.93 -1.82 -18.39
CA LYS A 166 5.73 -2.07 -19.59
C LYS A 166 7.22 -1.78 -19.36
N GLU A 167 7.53 -0.63 -18.76
CA GLU A 167 8.91 -0.21 -18.51
C GLU A 167 9.63 -1.18 -17.57
N ALA A 168 8.97 -1.59 -16.49
CA ALA A 168 9.51 -2.52 -15.51
C ALA A 168 9.84 -3.87 -16.16
N ILE A 169 8.92 -4.43 -16.95
CA ILE A 169 9.11 -5.73 -17.62
C ILE A 169 10.19 -5.63 -18.72
N GLU A 170 10.23 -4.53 -19.47
CA GLU A 170 11.24 -4.32 -20.53
C GLU A 170 12.64 -4.25 -19.95
N SER A 171 12.79 -3.50 -18.85
CA SER A 171 14.05 -3.20 -18.18
C SER A 171 14.51 -4.30 -17.23
N GLY A 172 13.61 -5.21 -16.85
CA GLY A 172 13.94 -6.36 -16.01
C GLY A 172 13.97 -6.09 -14.50
N PHE A 173 13.21 -5.09 -14.02
CA PHE A 173 13.05 -4.79 -12.61
C PHE A 173 11.58 -4.82 -12.19
N ILE A 174 11.32 -4.79 -10.89
CA ILE A 174 9.99 -4.58 -10.30
C ILE A 174 9.97 -3.17 -9.72
N LYS A 175 8.94 -2.37 -10.03
CA LYS A 175 8.73 -1.07 -9.36
C LYS A 175 8.05 -1.31 -8.03
N VAL A 176 8.53 -0.68 -6.98
CA VAL A 176 7.82 -0.62 -5.70
C VAL A 176 7.23 0.78 -5.60
N VAL A 177 5.92 0.87 -5.51
CA VAL A 177 5.19 2.12 -5.36
C VAL A 177 4.57 2.15 -3.98
N TRP A 178 4.88 3.18 -3.21
CA TRP A 178 4.33 3.41 -1.88
C TRP A 178 3.25 4.47 -1.97
N ILE A 179 2.04 4.14 -1.51
CA ILE A 179 0.88 5.03 -1.60
C ILE A 179 0.38 5.46 -0.22
N ASP A 180 -0.12 6.69 -0.15
CA ASP A 180 -0.82 7.20 1.03
C ASP A 180 -2.32 6.88 1.04
N GLU A 181 -3.02 7.36 2.07
CA GLU A 181 -4.48 7.18 2.24
C GLU A 181 -5.32 7.79 1.11
N HIS A 182 -4.75 8.70 0.32
CA HIS A 182 -5.42 9.31 -0.84
C HIS A 182 -5.11 8.57 -2.14
N GLY A 183 -4.25 7.55 -2.10
CA GLY A 183 -3.79 6.81 -3.27
C GLY A 183 -2.71 7.53 -4.07
N ASP A 184 -2.09 8.57 -3.49
CA ASP A 184 -0.96 9.26 -4.11
C ASP A 184 0.33 8.50 -3.86
N CYS A 185 1.19 8.45 -4.89
CA CYS A 185 2.53 7.87 -4.77
C CYS A 185 3.41 8.83 -3.98
N VAL A 186 3.67 8.47 -2.72
CA VAL A 186 4.53 9.24 -1.81
C VAL A 186 5.99 8.85 -1.97
N TRP A 187 6.27 7.63 -2.42
CA TRP A 187 7.63 7.14 -2.65
C TRP A 187 7.65 6.06 -3.72
N ASP A 188 8.82 5.85 -4.32
CA ASP A 188 9.04 4.73 -5.24
C ASP A 188 10.47 4.24 -5.20
N ASN A 189 10.63 2.93 -5.44
CA ASN A 189 11.91 2.24 -5.52
C ASN A 189 11.88 1.19 -6.64
N ARG A 190 13.03 0.58 -6.87
CA ARG A 190 13.19 -0.55 -7.81
C ARG A 190 13.70 -1.77 -7.05
N LEU A 191 13.28 -2.94 -7.49
CA LEU A 191 13.82 -4.23 -7.07
C LEU A 191 14.35 -4.96 -8.29
N ASP A 192 15.53 -5.54 -8.16
CA ASP A 192 16.03 -6.51 -9.11
C ASP A 192 15.67 -7.88 -8.54
N PRO A 193 14.74 -8.63 -9.16
CA PRO A 193 14.26 -9.88 -8.59
C PRO A 193 15.30 -11.00 -8.60
N VAL A 194 16.50 -10.79 -9.16
CA VAL A 194 17.60 -11.75 -9.13
C VAL A 194 18.50 -11.54 -7.90
N VAL A 195 18.71 -10.29 -7.49
CA VAL A 195 19.61 -9.95 -6.38
C VAL A 195 18.89 -9.54 -5.10
N SER A 196 17.65 -9.03 -5.20
CA SER A 196 16.82 -8.67 -4.05
C SER A 196 16.03 -9.89 -3.56
N ASP A 197 16.03 -10.16 -2.25
CA ASP A 197 15.14 -11.13 -1.60
C ASP A 197 13.70 -10.60 -1.53
N VAL A 198 12.99 -10.63 -2.66
CA VAL A 198 11.63 -10.09 -2.81
C VAL A 198 10.64 -10.71 -1.82
N GLU A 199 10.78 -12.00 -1.53
CA GLU A 199 9.94 -12.74 -0.57
C GLU A 199 10.27 -12.33 0.87
N GLY A 200 11.56 -12.27 1.23
CA GLY A 200 11.99 -11.80 2.54
C GLY A 200 11.60 -10.35 2.81
N LEU A 201 11.66 -9.49 1.80
CA LEU A 201 11.20 -8.09 1.87
C LEU A 201 9.69 -8.00 2.15
N ALA A 202 8.88 -8.81 1.45
CA ALA A 202 7.44 -8.86 1.68
C ALA A 202 7.12 -9.33 3.11
N GLY A 203 7.82 -10.38 3.58
CA GLY A 203 7.68 -10.88 4.94
C GLY A 203 8.11 -9.85 6.00
N ALA A 204 9.19 -9.10 5.75
CA ALA A 204 9.65 -8.05 6.65
C ALA A 204 8.60 -6.94 6.82
N LEU A 205 8.02 -6.46 5.72
CA LEU A 205 6.95 -5.45 5.74
C LEU A 205 5.71 -5.91 6.51
N MET A 206 5.31 -7.18 6.32
CA MET A 206 4.19 -7.76 7.06
C MET A 206 4.46 -7.87 8.57
N ASN A 207 5.72 -8.07 8.95
CA ASN A 207 6.19 -8.15 10.34
C ASN A 207 6.58 -6.78 10.93
N SER A 208 6.02 -5.69 10.38
CA SER A 208 6.20 -4.31 10.86
C SER A 208 7.63 -3.77 10.73
N THR A 209 8.43 -4.28 9.79
CA THR A 209 9.70 -3.62 9.42
C THR A 209 9.42 -2.32 8.68
N SER A 210 10.12 -1.26 9.07
CA SER A 210 9.95 0.09 8.52
C SER A 210 10.48 0.24 7.10
N LEU A 211 9.99 1.24 6.36
CA LEU A 211 10.51 1.61 5.04
C LEU A 211 11.98 2.06 5.14
N ILE A 212 12.29 2.83 6.17
CA ILE A 212 13.65 3.29 6.48
C ILE A 212 14.62 2.10 6.59
N GLU A 213 14.26 1.08 7.38
CA GLU A 213 15.08 -0.10 7.53
C GLU A 213 15.29 -0.80 6.18
N ILE A 214 14.22 -0.99 5.42
CA ILE A 214 14.25 -1.70 4.14
C ILE A 214 15.15 -1.03 3.12
N THR A 215 15.13 0.29 3.07
CA THR A 215 15.88 1.08 2.07
C THR A 215 17.25 1.55 2.59
N GLY A 216 17.63 1.21 3.82
CA GLY A 216 18.96 1.44 4.37
C GLY A 216 19.20 2.84 4.94
N TYR A 217 18.20 3.44 5.58
CA TYR A 217 18.21 4.74 6.27
C TYR A 217 18.48 5.99 5.41
N ASN A 218 19.13 5.85 4.24
CA ASN A 218 19.41 6.90 3.26
C ASN A 218 18.82 6.58 1.87
N GLY A 219 17.78 5.74 1.84
CA GLY A 219 17.22 5.22 0.60
C GLY A 219 16.70 6.33 -0.30
N THR A 220 17.35 6.60 -1.42
CA THR A 220 16.89 7.63 -2.38
C THR A 220 15.70 7.14 -3.21
N ARG A 221 14.81 8.05 -3.59
CA ARG A 221 13.71 7.76 -4.51
C ARG A 221 14.22 7.17 -5.83
N GLY A 222 13.57 6.11 -6.29
CA GLY A 222 13.93 5.36 -7.50
C GLY A 222 15.18 4.47 -7.36
N ALA A 223 15.83 4.45 -6.19
CA ALA A 223 16.98 3.59 -5.93
C ALA A 223 16.59 2.11 -5.93
N LEU A 224 17.60 1.27 -6.20
CA LEU A 224 17.50 -0.17 -6.05
C LEU A 224 17.52 -0.53 -4.57
N ILE A 225 16.57 -1.36 -4.13
CA ILE A 225 16.60 -1.95 -2.79
C ILE A 225 17.40 -3.26 -2.87
N GLU A 226 18.58 -3.27 -2.25
CA GLU A 226 19.46 -4.43 -2.15
C GLU A 226 19.32 -5.03 -0.75
N ARG A 227 18.69 -6.20 -0.63
CA ARG A 227 18.58 -6.98 0.61
C ARG A 227 18.59 -8.46 0.30
#